data_AF-A0A497NQF7-F1
#
_entry.id   AF-A0A497NQF7-F1
#
_cell.length_a   1.000
_cell.length_b   1.000
_cell.length_c   1.000
_cell.angle_alpha   90.00
_cell.angle_beta   90.00
_cell.angle_gamma   90.00
#
_symmetry.space_group_name_H-M   'P 1'
#
loop_
_entity.id
_entity.type
_entity.pdbx_description
1 polymer ?
#
loop_
_entity_poly.entity_id
_entity_poly.type
_entity_poly.pdbx_seq_one_letter_code
_entity_poly.pdbx_strand_id
1 'polypeptide(L)'
;MKCRVCGSKIPKEWSFCPTCQTPIQSNDAVAKPSDVVSSKTIEKWRKWGVPEEVIRSEVEWREMLTVLRREEEWISVEGFAYMMPRLPDVERRAWGFAKAIDFEGTIGELRVMRDKLRRIDRWTYRHEYQAPYVDISGTRYPLIREMAEMLLLATTPDHRTVTSIVKGKIIRRRRVVYVVRPLGSRAVRVCYLTKPFLVLPHKKQRANLILKKYRESPTIPLR
;
A
#
# COMPACT_ATOMS: atom_id res chain seq x y z
N MET A 1 27.79 -2.24 1.30
CA MET A 1 27.25 -0.86 1.27
C MET A 1 27.23 -0.27 2.67
N LYS A 2 26.98 1.04 2.88
CA LYS A 2 26.83 1.61 4.24
C LYS A 2 25.37 1.97 4.51
N CYS A 3 24.91 1.77 5.74
CA CYS A 3 23.61 2.31 6.16
C CYS A 3 23.62 3.83 6.12
N ARG A 4 22.52 4.44 5.66
CA ARG A 4 22.36 5.90 5.71
C ARG A 4 22.03 6.44 7.10
N VAL A 5 21.57 5.59 8.01
CA VAL A 5 21.20 5.96 9.38
C VAL A 5 22.33 5.64 10.36
N CYS A 6 22.72 4.37 10.45
CA CYS A 6 23.72 3.89 11.43
C CYS A 6 25.18 4.00 10.96
N GLY A 7 25.44 4.27 9.67
CA GLY A 7 26.79 4.26 9.09
C GLY A 7 27.46 2.89 8.96
N SER A 8 26.91 1.82 9.57
CA SER A 8 27.45 0.47 9.54
C SER A 8 27.64 -0.06 8.12
N LYS A 9 28.72 -0.84 7.91
CA LYS A 9 28.88 -1.63 6.67
C LYS A 9 27.87 -2.77 6.67
N ILE A 10 27.10 -2.87 5.58
CA ILE A 10 26.07 -3.87 5.38
C ILE A 10 26.37 -4.69 4.11
N PRO A 11 26.24 -6.03 4.14
CA PRO A 11 26.33 -6.88 2.96
C PRO A 11 25.29 -6.48 1.89
N LYS A 12 25.60 -6.70 0.61
CA LYS A 12 24.70 -6.29 -0.49
C LYS A 12 23.41 -7.12 -0.54
N GLU A 13 23.44 -8.35 -0.04
CA GLU A 13 22.25 -9.23 0.06
C GLU A 13 21.29 -8.87 1.20
N TRP A 14 21.67 -8.00 2.13
CA TRP A 14 20.83 -7.67 3.27
C TRP A 14 19.82 -6.58 2.90
N SER A 15 18.64 -6.66 3.50
CA SER A 15 17.55 -5.69 3.28
C SER A 15 17.43 -4.68 4.43
N PHE A 16 18.24 -4.81 5.50
CA PHE A 16 18.21 -3.97 6.71
C PHE A 16 19.61 -3.76 7.30
N CYS A 17 19.86 -2.62 7.97
CA CYS A 17 21.06 -2.47 8.82
C CYS A 17 20.96 -3.48 9.98
N PRO A 18 21.93 -4.41 10.17
CA PRO A 18 21.96 -5.30 11.35
C PRO A 18 21.90 -4.54 12.66
N THR A 19 22.46 -3.32 12.66
CA THR A 19 22.65 -2.50 13.86
C THR A 19 21.40 -1.71 14.24
N CYS A 20 20.77 -1.04 13.28
CA CYS A 20 19.65 -0.13 13.56
C CYS A 20 18.33 -0.55 12.92
N GLN A 21 18.30 -1.71 12.26
CA GLN A 21 17.12 -2.27 11.58
C GLN A 21 16.48 -1.33 10.54
N THR A 22 17.20 -0.31 10.07
CA THR A 22 16.71 0.56 8.99
C THR A 22 16.70 -0.21 7.67
N PRO A 23 15.60 -0.18 6.90
CA PRO A 23 15.55 -0.79 5.58
C PRO A 23 16.62 -0.22 4.66
N ILE A 24 17.34 -1.11 3.99
CA ILE A 24 18.30 -0.75 2.97
C ILE A 24 17.55 -0.48 1.67
N GLN A 25 17.56 0.78 1.26
CA GLN A 25 17.17 1.10 -0.11
C GLN A 25 18.28 0.57 -1.04
N SER A 26 18.10 -0.58 -1.68
CA SER A 26 18.89 -0.93 -2.86
C SER A 26 18.72 0.21 -3.87
N ASN A 27 19.85 0.72 -4.36
CA ASN A 27 19.97 1.61 -5.50
C ASN A 27 19.52 0.86 -6.76
N ASP A 28 18.27 0.37 -6.79
CA ASP A 28 17.70 -0.16 -8.01
C ASP A 28 17.65 1.00 -8.98
N ALA A 29 18.33 0.80 -10.13
CA ALA A 29 18.43 1.74 -11.22
C ALA A 29 17.12 2.52 -11.36
N VAL A 30 17.23 3.84 -11.26
CA VAL A 30 16.12 4.77 -11.48
C VAL A 30 15.51 4.39 -12.82
N ALA A 31 14.31 3.82 -12.81
CA ALA A 31 13.53 3.74 -14.04
C ALA A 31 13.50 5.17 -14.57
N LYS A 32 13.89 5.37 -15.84
CA LYS A 32 13.79 6.69 -16.45
C LYS A 32 12.35 7.19 -16.23
N PRO A 33 12.13 8.48 -15.93
CA PRO A 33 10.79 9.02 -15.67
C PRO A 33 9.74 8.56 -16.70
N SER A 34 10.16 8.37 -17.95
CA SER A 34 9.34 7.87 -19.06
C SER A 34 8.77 6.44 -18.94
N ASP A 35 9.17 5.62 -17.96
CA ASP A 35 8.77 4.20 -17.84
C ASP A 35 7.95 3.87 -16.58
N VAL A 36 7.53 4.88 -15.81
CA VAL A 36 6.84 4.65 -14.51
C VAL A 36 5.46 3.98 -14.68
N VAL A 37 4.78 4.26 -15.80
CA VAL A 37 3.58 3.56 -16.25
C VAL A 37 3.78 3.14 -17.69
N SER A 38 3.70 1.84 -17.98
CA SER A 38 3.89 1.36 -19.35
C SER A 38 2.83 1.93 -20.30
N SER A 39 3.21 2.19 -21.56
CA SER A 39 2.29 2.64 -22.62
C SER A 39 1.06 1.74 -22.75
N LYS A 40 1.25 0.41 -22.63
CA LYS A 40 0.17 -0.58 -22.60
C LYS A 40 -0.82 -0.35 -21.46
N THR A 41 -0.36 0.07 -20.29
CA THR A 41 -1.23 0.40 -19.15
C THR A 41 -2.02 1.69 -19.40
N ILE A 42 -1.37 2.72 -19.96
CA ILE A 42 -2.03 3.98 -20.32
C ILE A 42 -3.12 3.72 -21.37
N GLU A 43 -2.81 2.99 -22.44
CA GLU A 43 -3.78 2.62 -23.48
C GLU A 43 -4.96 1.81 -22.90
N LYS A 44 -4.68 0.92 -21.95
CA LYS A 44 -5.71 0.17 -21.23
C LYS A 44 -6.65 1.09 -20.44
N TRP A 45 -6.11 2.09 -19.75
CA TRP A 45 -6.91 3.07 -19.00
C TRP A 45 -7.78 3.92 -19.95
N ARG A 46 -7.24 4.34 -21.10
CA ARG A 46 -8.02 5.02 -22.14
C ARG A 46 -9.17 4.17 -22.65
N LYS A 47 -8.92 2.89 -22.94
CA LYS A 47 -9.96 1.93 -23.35
C LYS A 47 -11.05 1.72 -22.31
N TRP A 48 -10.75 1.93 -21.03
CA TRP A 48 -11.74 1.88 -19.95
C TRP A 48 -12.51 3.18 -19.76
N GLY A 49 -12.14 4.26 -20.46
CA GLY A 49 -12.75 5.57 -20.32
C GLY A 49 -12.26 6.35 -19.10
N VAL A 50 -11.02 6.10 -18.64
CA VAL A 50 -10.38 6.94 -17.62
C VAL A 50 -10.08 8.31 -18.25
N PRO A 51 -10.48 9.43 -17.64
CA PRO A 51 -10.22 10.76 -18.19
C PRO A 51 -8.72 11.06 -18.34
N GLU A 52 -8.31 11.77 -19.40
CA GLU A 52 -6.89 12.05 -19.66
C GLU A 52 -6.24 12.89 -18.55
N GLU A 53 -6.99 13.79 -17.91
CA GLU A 53 -6.50 14.56 -16.77
C GLU A 53 -6.13 13.65 -15.59
N VAL A 54 -6.89 12.57 -15.37
CA VAL A 54 -6.60 11.56 -14.33
C VAL A 54 -5.39 10.72 -14.71
N ILE A 55 -5.29 10.30 -15.97
CA ILE A 55 -4.13 9.55 -16.48
C ILE A 55 -2.85 10.36 -16.28
N ARG A 56 -2.85 11.62 -16.73
CA ARG A 56 -1.70 12.53 -16.59
C ARG A 56 -1.32 12.73 -15.13
N SER A 57 -2.30 13.06 -14.27
CA SER A 57 -2.08 13.25 -12.83
C SER A 57 -1.48 12.00 -12.16
N GLU A 58 -1.91 10.79 -12.55
CA GLU A 58 -1.34 9.56 -11.98
C GLU A 58 0.07 9.24 -12.50
N VAL A 59 0.41 9.60 -13.73
CA VAL A 59 1.77 9.45 -14.25
C VAL A 59 2.71 10.39 -13.49
N GLU A 60 2.38 11.68 -13.44
CA GLU A 60 3.16 12.71 -12.72
C GLU A 60 3.35 12.33 -11.25
N TRP A 61 2.29 11.89 -10.58
CA TRP A 61 2.42 11.46 -9.20
C TRP A 61 3.35 10.28 -9.02
N ARG A 62 3.27 9.25 -9.86
CA ARG A 62 4.10 8.06 -9.68
C ARG A 62 5.58 8.36 -9.88
N GLU A 63 5.90 9.34 -10.73
CA GLU A 63 7.26 9.87 -10.84
C GLU A 63 7.71 10.51 -9.52
N MET A 64 6.89 11.40 -8.95
CA MET A 64 7.15 12.04 -7.66
C MET A 64 7.22 11.04 -6.50
N LEU A 65 6.38 10.00 -6.52
CA LEU A 65 6.27 9.00 -5.47
C LEU A 65 7.59 8.29 -5.20
N THR A 66 8.38 8.08 -6.25
CA THR A 66 9.70 7.46 -6.12
C THR A 66 10.65 8.31 -5.28
N VAL A 67 10.55 9.63 -5.38
CA VAL A 67 11.35 10.57 -4.58
C VAL A 67 10.83 10.60 -3.14
N LEU A 68 9.52 10.81 -2.96
CA LEU A 68 8.89 10.88 -1.64
C LEU A 68 9.14 9.61 -0.80
N ARG A 69 9.07 8.42 -1.42
CA ARG A 69 9.32 7.15 -0.72
C ARG A 69 10.79 6.92 -0.36
N ARG A 70 11.73 7.67 -0.94
CA ARG A 70 13.15 7.60 -0.54
C ARG A 70 13.40 8.36 0.75
N GLU A 71 12.71 9.48 0.93
CA GLU A 71 12.81 10.37 2.08
C GLU A 71 11.82 10.00 3.19
N GLU A 72 10.95 9.02 2.94
CA GLU A 72 10.01 8.49 3.91
C GLU A 72 10.71 8.07 5.20
N GLU A 73 10.26 8.64 6.31
CA GLU A 73 10.71 8.30 7.64
C GLU A 73 10.19 6.91 8.04
N TRP A 74 11.07 6.10 8.63
CA TRP A 74 10.73 4.81 9.21
C TRP A 74 10.86 4.90 10.73
N ILE A 75 9.85 4.38 11.43
CA ILE A 75 9.77 4.45 12.89
C ILE A 75 9.56 3.08 13.50
N SER A 76 10.07 2.91 14.72
CA SER A 76 9.72 1.78 15.57
C SER A 76 8.32 2.00 16.15
N VAL A 77 7.49 0.95 16.10
CA VAL A 77 6.12 0.97 16.64
C VAL A 77 6.04 0.00 17.80
N GLU A 78 5.45 0.44 18.92
CA GLU A 78 5.33 -0.40 20.12
C GLU A 78 4.61 -1.72 19.82
N GLY A 79 5.21 -2.82 20.28
CA GLY A 79 4.68 -4.17 20.08
C GLY A 79 4.97 -4.78 18.71
N PHE A 80 5.83 -4.15 17.90
CA PHE A 80 6.28 -4.68 16.60
C PHE A 80 7.80 -4.83 16.54
N ALA A 81 8.26 -5.97 16.02
CA ALA A 81 9.68 -6.32 15.94
C ALA A 81 10.44 -5.66 14.76
N TYR A 82 9.80 -4.78 14.01
CA TYR A 82 10.34 -4.16 12.81
C TYR A 82 9.86 -2.72 12.66
N MET A 83 10.59 -1.95 11.84
CA MET A 83 10.24 -0.56 11.54
C MET A 83 9.11 -0.48 10.49
N MET A 84 8.25 0.52 10.64
CA MET A 84 7.16 0.82 9.69
C MET A 84 7.31 2.24 9.14
N PRO A 85 6.77 2.54 7.95
CA PRO A 85 6.75 3.91 7.46
C PRO A 85 5.90 4.80 8.40
N ARG A 86 6.38 6.00 8.69
CA ARG A 86 5.59 7.05 9.33
C ARG A 86 4.51 7.50 8.36
N LEU A 87 3.26 7.60 8.82
CA LEU A 87 2.12 8.03 8.00
C LEU A 87 1.49 9.29 8.62
N PRO A 88 2.16 10.45 8.53
CA PRO A 88 1.80 11.63 9.31
C PRO A 88 0.36 12.10 9.06
N ASP A 89 -0.10 12.06 7.82
CA ASP A 89 -1.48 12.43 7.49
C ASP A 89 -2.51 11.44 8.01
N VAL A 90 -2.22 10.13 7.93
CA VAL A 90 -3.11 9.09 8.47
C VAL A 90 -3.15 9.17 9.99
N GLU A 91 -2.03 9.47 10.65
CA GLU A 91 -1.97 9.65 12.11
C GLU A 91 -2.81 10.83 12.56
N ARG A 92 -2.65 11.98 11.90
CA ARG A 92 -3.42 13.19 12.20
C ARG A 92 -4.92 12.99 11.97
N ARG A 93 -5.29 12.20 10.95
CA ARG A 93 -6.66 11.98 10.51
C ARG A 93 -7.12 10.53 10.70
N ALA A 94 -6.62 9.85 11.73
CA ALA A 94 -6.82 8.41 11.91
C ALA A 94 -8.29 8.01 12.00
N TRP A 95 -9.11 8.83 12.66
CA TRP A 95 -10.56 8.62 12.72
C TRP A 95 -11.21 8.71 11.34
N GLY A 96 -10.90 9.75 10.55
CA GLY A 96 -11.46 9.95 9.21
C GLY A 96 -11.03 8.84 8.24
N PHE A 97 -9.76 8.44 8.31
CA PHE A 97 -9.24 7.33 7.53
C PHE A 97 -9.90 6.00 7.91
N ALA A 98 -10.17 5.78 9.20
CA ALA A 98 -10.92 4.61 9.65
C ALA A 98 -12.35 4.58 9.09
N LYS A 99 -13.03 5.73 9.00
CA LYS A 99 -14.35 5.81 8.33
C LYS A 99 -14.27 5.45 6.87
N ALA A 100 -13.26 5.93 6.15
CA ALA A 100 -13.04 5.52 4.76
C ALA A 100 -12.87 4.00 4.63
N ILE A 101 -12.16 3.36 5.57
CA ILE A 101 -12.01 1.90 5.58
C ILE A 101 -13.33 1.18 5.88
N ASP A 102 -14.13 1.69 6.82
CA ASP A 102 -15.42 1.10 7.16
C ASP A 102 -16.39 1.14 5.96
N PHE A 103 -16.48 2.27 5.26
CA PHE A 103 -17.44 2.43 4.16
C PHE A 103 -16.97 1.87 2.81
N GLU A 104 -15.72 2.13 2.43
CA GLU A 104 -15.20 1.86 1.08
C GLU A 104 -14.03 0.88 1.08
N GLY A 105 -13.59 0.46 2.27
CA GLY A 105 -12.37 -0.30 2.46
C GLY A 105 -12.58 -1.80 2.60
N THR A 106 -11.51 -2.57 2.41
CA THR A 106 -11.40 -3.97 2.77
C THR A 106 -10.06 -4.22 3.41
N ILE A 107 -10.07 -4.88 4.56
CA ILE A 107 -8.87 -5.36 5.24
C ILE A 107 -8.76 -6.84 4.97
N GLY A 108 -7.56 -7.33 4.65
CA GLY A 108 -7.35 -8.75 4.42
C GLY A 108 -5.90 -9.13 4.20
N GLU A 109 -5.70 -10.37 3.75
CA GLU A 109 -4.41 -10.89 3.34
C GLU A 109 -4.51 -11.40 1.90
N LEU A 110 -3.43 -11.25 1.14
CA LEU A 110 -3.33 -11.79 -0.21
C LEU A 110 -2.14 -12.73 -0.32
N ARG A 111 -2.33 -13.81 -1.06
CA ARG A 111 -1.24 -14.73 -1.38
C ARG A 111 -0.33 -14.08 -2.41
N VAL A 112 0.95 -13.91 -2.08
CA VAL A 112 1.94 -13.30 -2.97
C VAL A 112 2.77 -14.39 -3.65
N MET A 113 2.84 -14.36 -4.98
CA MET A 113 3.72 -15.24 -5.76
C MET A 113 5.19 -14.85 -5.58
N ARG A 114 6.10 -15.83 -5.61
CA ARG A 114 7.53 -15.69 -5.26
C ARG A 114 8.27 -14.58 -6.02
N ASP A 115 7.93 -14.36 -7.28
CA ASP A 115 8.55 -13.42 -8.21
C ASP A 115 8.13 -11.96 -7.97
N LYS A 116 6.90 -11.73 -7.50
CA LYS A 116 6.38 -10.40 -7.15
C LYS A 116 6.78 -9.95 -5.74
N LEU A 117 7.43 -10.82 -4.96
CA LEU A 117 7.91 -10.57 -3.59
C LEU A 117 8.97 -9.47 -3.50
N ARG A 118 9.85 -9.32 -4.50
CA ARG A 118 10.94 -8.33 -4.45
C ARG A 118 10.45 -6.88 -4.48
N ARG A 119 9.23 -6.64 -4.99
CA ARG A 119 8.68 -5.30 -5.23
C ARG A 119 7.84 -4.76 -4.07
N ILE A 120 7.38 -5.63 -3.16
CA ILE A 120 6.55 -5.25 -2.01
C ILE A 120 7.48 -5.23 -0.81
N ASP A 121 7.88 -4.03 -0.37
CA ASP A 121 8.78 -3.79 0.76
C ASP A 121 9.92 -4.81 0.88
N ARG A 122 10.58 -5.10 -0.25
CA ARG A 122 11.83 -5.89 -0.39
C ARG A 122 12.05 -6.96 0.70
N TRP A 123 11.25 -8.03 0.63
CA TRP A 123 11.33 -9.28 1.42
C TRP A 123 10.61 -9.31 2.78
N THR A 124 10.11 -8.19 3.31
CA THR A 124 9.91 -8.06 4.77
C THR A 124 8.54 -8.36 5.35
N TYR A 125 7.53 -8.78 4.57
CA TYR A 125 6.19 -9.05 5.15
C TYR A 125 5.67 -10.37 4.63
N ARG A 126 6.31 -11.44 5.08
CA ARG A 126 5.98 -12.82 4.75
C ARG A 126 5.58 -13.55 6.03
N HIS A 127 4.31 -13.83 6.16
CA HIS A 127 3.86 -14.98 6.94
C HIS A 127 3.36 -16.00 5.93
N GLU A 128 4.08 -17.10 5.72
CA GLU A 128 3.61 -18.20 4.84
C GLU A 128 3.16 -17.76 3.43
N TYR A 129 3.88 -16.84 2.78
CA TYR A 129 3.53 -16.25 1.46
C TYR A 129 2.25 -15.41 1.43
N GLN A 130 1.81 -14.92 2.58
CA GLN A 130 0.71 -13.98 2.71
C GLN A 130 1.26 -12.60 3.05
N ALA A 131 0.61 -11.57 2.49
CA ALA A 131 0.88 -10.17 2.81
C ALA A 131 -0.43 -9.48 3.21
N PRO A 132 -0.41 -8.65 4.28
CA PRO A 132 -1.56 -7.88 4.68
C PRO A 132 -1.83 -6.78 3.66
N TYR A 133 -3.10 -6.46 3.46
CA TYR A 133 -3.54 -5.33 2.67
C TYR A 133 -4.70 -4.60 3.33
N VAL A 134 -4.75 -3.30 3.07
CA VAL A 134 -5.99 -2.52 3.15
C VAL A 134 -6.25 -2.04 1.73
N ASP A 135 -7.43 -2.27 1.18
CA ASP A 135 -7.86 -1.81 -0.13
C ASP A 135 -8.96 -0.78 0.11
N ILE A 136 -8.82 0.43 -0.41
CA ILE A 136 -9.90 1.42 -0.43
C ILE A 136 -10.18 1.73 -1.90
N SER A 137 -11.43 1.58 -2.30
CA SER A 137 -11.81 1.77 -3.69
C SER A 137 -13.07 2.61 -3.82
N GLY A 138 -13.12 3.48 -4.84
CA GLY A 138 -14.28 4.34 -5.06
C GLY A 138 -14.34 4.85 -6.49
N THR A 139 -15.43 5.51 -6.84
CA THR A 139 -15.63 6.08 -8.19
C THR A 139 -15.18 7.54 -8.31
N ARG A 140 -14.94 8.21 -7.19
CA ARG A 140 -14.51 9.61 -7.15
C ARG A 140 -12.99 9.70 -7.07
N TYR A 141 -12.35 10.03 -8.19
CA TYR A 141 -10.89 10.10 -8.26
C TYR A 141 -10.27 11.02 -7.20
N PRO A 142 -10.69 12.30 -7.02
CA PRO A 142 -10.04 13.20 -6.07
C PRO A 142 -10.00 12.67 -4.63
N LEU A 143 -11.06 11.97 -4.21
CA LEU A 143 -11.15 11.39 -2.87
C LEU A 143 -10.18 10.21 -2.68
N ILE A 144 -10.15 9.28 -3.65
CA ILE A 144 -9.23 8.13 -3.60
C ILE A 144 -7.77 8.59 -3.76
N ARG A 145 -7.58 9.66 -4.53
CA ARG A 145 -6.30 10.30 -4.75
C ARG A 145 -5.74 10.91 -3.46
N GLU A 146 -6.53 11.67 -2.73
CA GLU A 146 -6.16 12.20 -1.42
C GLU A 146 -5.73 11.06 -0.47
N MET A 147 -6.49 9.97 -0.42
CA MET A 147 -6.13 8.80 0.40
C MET A 147 -4.81 8.16 -0.05
N ALA A 148 -4.52 8.16 -1.35
CA ALA A 148 -3.28 7.65 -1.89
C ALA A 148 -2.08 8.55 -1.50
N GLU A 149 -2.25 9.86 -1.51
CA GLU A 149 -1.25 10.84 -1.06
C GLU A 149 -0.94 10.69 0.43
N MET A 150 -1.98 10.58 1.28
CA MET A 150 -1.81 10.33 2.72
C MET A 150 -1.01 9.04 3.00
N LEU A 151 -1.04 8.10 2.07
CA LEU A 151 -0.34 6.82 2.15
C LEU A 151 0.97 6.80 1.37
N LEU A 152 1.38 7.86 0.67
CA LEU A 152 2.50 7.81 -0.29
C LEU A 152 2.40 6.60 -1.23
N LEU A 153 1.21 6.42 -1.82
CA LEU A 153 0.89 5.40 -2.81
C LEU A 153 0.30 6.04 -4.06
N ALA A 154 0.33 5.29 -5.17
CA ALA A 154 -0.39 5.67 -6.37
C ALA A 154 -1.83 5.16 -6.35
N THR A 155 -2.72 5.88 -7.00
CA THR A 155 -4.04 5.39 -7.33
C THR A 155 -3.92 4.46 -8.55
N THR A 156 -4.72 3.41 -8.56
CA THR A 156 -4.79 2.48 -9.69
C THR A 156 -6.20 2.49 -10.23
N PRO A 157 -6.45 3.07 -11.42
CA PRO A 157 -7.67 2.84 -12.16
C PRO A 157 -7.83 1.35 -12.43
N ASP A 158 -9.03 0.84 -12.17
CA ASP A 158 -9.46 -0.52 -12.36
C ASP A 158 -10.85 -0.53 -13.00
N HIS A 159 -11.18 -1.59 -13.74
CA HIS A 159 -12.46 -1.69 -14.46
C HIS A 159 -13.27 -2.82 -13.87
N ARG A 160 -14.13 -2.48 -12.90
CA ARG A 160 -14.90 -3.46 -12.12
C ARG A 160 -16.35 -3.51 -12.55
N THR A 161 -16.93 -4.70 -12.44
CA THR A 161 -18.38 -4.88 -12.54
C THR A 161 -19.01 -4.43 -11.23
N VAL A 162 -19.73 -3.32 -11.26
CA VAL A 162 -20.55 -2.84 -10.16
C VAL A 162 -21.94 -3.46 -10.30
N THR A 163 -22.39 -4.13 -9.23
CA THR A 163 -23.73 -4.72 -9.16
C THR A 163 -24.61 -3.82 -8.29
N SER A 164 -25.79 -3.46 -8.80
CA SER A 164 -26.78 -2.65 -8.10
C SER A 164 -28.15 -3.28 -8.24
N ILE A 165 -29.04 -3.06 -7.27
CA ILE A 165 -30.43 -3.48 -7.33
C ILE A 165 -31.27 -2.23 -7.61
N VAL A 166 -31.91 -2.18 -8.77
CA VAL A 166 -32.78 -1.06 -9.16
C VAL A 166 -34.15 -1.62 -9.48
N LYS A 167 -35.18 -1.19 -8.73
CA LYS A 167 -36.56 -1.67 -8.87
C LYS A 167 -36.65 -3.22 -8.86
N GLY A 168 -35.95 -3.86 -7.93
CA GLY A 168 -35.93 -5.32 -7.80
C GLY A 168 -35.11 -6.08 -8.85
N LYS A 169 -34.50 -5.39 -9.83
CA LYS A 169 -33.66 -6.01 -10.87
C LYS A 169 -32.17 -5.84 -10.57
N ILE A 170 -31.40 -6.92 -10.75
CA ILE A 170 -29.94 -6.90 -10.64
C ILE A 170 -29.38 -6.26 -11.91
N ILE A 171 -28.80 -5.07 -11.78
CA ILE A 171 -28.11 -4.37 -12.85
C ILE A 171 -26.60 -4.47 -12.61
N ARG A 172 -25.90 -5.08 -13.57
CA ARG A 172 -24.44 -5.17 -13.60
C ARG A 172 -23.90 -4.19 -14.65
N ARG A 173 -23.08 -3.23 -14.23
CA ARG A 173 -22.42 -2.28 -15.13
C ARG A 173 -20.94 -2.29 -14.87
N ARG A 174 -20.14 -2.34 -15.93
CA ARG A 174 -18.70 -2.09 -15.79
C ARG A 174 -18.46 -0.59 -15.65
N ARG A 175 -17.67 -0.21 -14.66
CA ARG A 175 -17.30 1.18 -14.40
C ARG A 175 -15.84 1.24 -14.00
N VAL A 176 -15.21 2.36 -14.32
CA VAL A 176 -13.91 2.71 -13.75
C VAL A 176 -14.10 2.93 -12.26
N VAL A 177 -13.25 2.28 -11.48
CA VAL A 177 -13.06 2.54 -10.06
C VAL A 177 -11.59 2.83 -9.81
N TYR A 178 -11.33 3.67 -8.84
CA TYR A 178 -10.01 4.06 -8.41
C TYR A 178 -9.70 3.32 -7.14
N VAL A 179 -8.52 2.72 -7.08
CA VAL A 179 -8.12 1.85 -5.99
C VAL A 179 -6.82 2.36 -5.39
N VAL A 180 -6.77 2.47 -4.07
CA VAL A 180 -5.54 2.58 -3.30
C VAL A 180 -5.40 1.34 -2.42
N ARG A 181 -4.24 0.69 -2.47
CA ARG A 181 -4.02 -0.56 -1.74
C ARG A 181 -2.66 -0.57 -1.04
N PRO A 182 -2.55 -0.02 0.19
CA PRO A 182 -1.39 -0.30 1.04
C PRO A 182 -1.24 -1.79 1.27
N LEU A 183 0.02 -2.25 1.18
CA LEU A 183 0.46 -3.62 1.37
C LEU A 183 1.56 -3.66 2.43
N GLY A 184 1.81 -4.82 3.03
CA GLY A 184 2.97 -5.05 3.89
C GLY A 184 2.98 -4.13 5.13
N SER A 185 4.14 -3.55 5.45
CA SER A 185 4.29 -2.64 6.61
C SER A 185 3.26 -1.54 6.63
N ARG A 186 2.98 -0.94 5.47
CA ARG A 186 2.05 0.17 5.37
C ARG A 186 0.63 -0.28 5.70
N ALA A 187 0.22 -1.48 5.27
CA ALA A 187 -1.07 -2.04 5.64
C ALA A 187 -1.16 -2.32 7.14
N VAL A 188 -0.10 -2.87 7.74
CA VAL A 188 -0.02 -3.07 9.20
C VAL A 188 -0.11 -1.74 9.94
N ARG A 189 0.65 -0.73 9.49
CA ARG A 189 0.63 0.61 10.08
C ARG A 189 -0.75 1.26 9.99
N VAL A 190 -1.42 1.16 8.84
CA VAL A 190 -2.80 1.63 8.68
C VAL A 190 -3.73 0.92 9.66
N CYS A 191 -3.64 -0.41 9.77
CA CYS A 191 -4.43 -1.17 10.75
C CYS A 191 -4.15 -0.71 12.18
N TYR A 192 -2.89 -0.47 12.54
CA TYR A 192 -2.47 -0.05 13.88
C TYR A 192 -3.12 1.30 14.25
N LEU A 193 -3.02 2.28 13.33
CA LEU A 193 -3.54 3.63 13.53
C LEU A 193 -5.06 3.69 13.55
N THR A 194 -5.72 2.89 12.70
CA THR A 194 -7.18 3.01 12.48
C THR A 194 -8.02 2.09 13.35
N LYS A 195 -7.47 0.97 13.85
CA LYS A 195 -8.19 -0.03 14.66
C LYS A 195 -9.03 0.59 15.81
N PRO A 196 -8.55 1.58 16.60
CA PRO A 196 -9.35 2.17 17.67
C PRO A 196 -10.65 2.82 17.19
N PHE A 197 -10.67 3.29 15.93
CA PHE A 197 -11.76 4.09 15.36
C PHE A 197 -12.68 3.31 14.39
N LEU A 198 -12.29 2.08 14.01
CA LEU A 198 -13.13 1.18 13.20
C LEU A 198 -14.41 0.83 13.96
N VAL A 199 -15.57 1.04 13.33
CA VAL A 199 -16.88 0.73 13.91
C VAL A 199 -17.47 -0.57 13.40
N LEU A 200 -17.09 -1.04 12.21
CA LEU A 200 -17.61 -2.30 11.70
C LEU A 200 -16.91 -3.48 12.38
N PRO A 201 -17.64 -4.37 13.09
CA PRO A 201 -17.03 -5.43 13.90
C PRO A 201 -16.11 -6.35 13.10
N HIS A 202 -16.52 -6.72 11.89
CA HIS A 202 -15.73 -7.60 11.02
C HIS A 202 -14.44 -6.93 10.52
N LYS A 203 -14.42 -5.61 10.27
CA LYS A 203 -13.19 -4.87 9.90
C LYS A 203 -12.25 -4.78 11.10
N LYS A 204 -12.78 -4.45 12.27
CA LYS A 204 -12.02 -4.39 13.53
C LYS A 204 -11.40 -5.75 13.88
N GLN A 205 -12.14 -6.83 13.70
CA GLN A 205 -11.64 -8.20 13.87
C GLN A 205 -10.49 -8.51 12.90
N ARG A 206 -10.64 -8.19 11.61
CA ARG A 206 -9.57 -8.40 10.62
C ARG A 206 -8.32 -7.56 10.92
N ALA A 207 -8.49 -6.30 11.32
CA ALA A 207 -7.38 -5.46 11.76
C ALA A 207 -6.65 -6.09 12.96
N ASN A 208 -7.38 -6.59 13.96
CA ASN A 208 -6.79 -7.31 15.10
C ASN A 208 -6.00 -8.56 14.67
N LEU A 209 -6.53 -9.35 13.72
CA LEU A 209 -5.85 -10.54 13.21
C LEU A 209 -4.54 -10.18 12.52
N ILE A 210 -4.54 -9.16 11.64
CA ILE A 210 -3.32 -8.65 11.01
C ILE A 210 -2.35 -8.17 12.08
N LEU A 211 -2.79 -7.31 12.99
CA LEU A 211 -1.91 -6.75 14.01
C LEU A 211 -1.31 -7.82 14.90
N LYS A 212 -2.06 -8.87 15.27
CA LYS A 212 -1.55 -10.01 16.05
C LYS A 212 -0.54 -10.84 15.26
N LYS A 213 -0.87 -11.21 14.03
CA LYS A 213 -0.08 -12.12 13.18
C LYS A 213 1.25 -11.51 12.75
N TYR A 214 1.26 -10.20 12.51
CA TYR A 214 2.44 -9.47 12.04
C TYR A 214 3.10 -8.65 13.15
N ARG A 215 2.92 -8.99 14.45
CA ARG A 215 3.67 -8.35 15.55
C ARG A 215 5.16 -8.71 15.49
N GLU A 216 5.42 -9.99 15.35
CA GLU A 216 6.76 -10.53 15.27
C GLU A 216 7.33 -10.32 13.86
N SER A 217 8.65 -10.51 13.73
CA SER A 217 9.29 -10.43 12.42
C SER A 217 8.63 -11.42 11.44
N PRO A 218 8.51 -11.06 10.16
CA PRO A 218 8.16 -12.05 9.13
C PRO A 218 9.08 -13.27 9.28
N THR A 219 8.52 -14.47 9.29
CA THR A 219 9.36 -15.65 9.07
C THR A 219 9.90 -15.55 7.65
N ILE A 220 11.17 -15.15 7.52
CA ILE A 220 11.97 -15.52 6.36
C ILE A 220 11.91 -17.04 6.38
N PRO A 221 11.28 -17.75 5.43
CA PRO A 221 11.51 -19.17 5.38
C PRO A 221 12.96 -19.31 4.97
N LEU A 222 13.70 -19.78 5.97
CA LEU A 222 15.00 -20.36 5.86
C LEU A 222 14.90 -21.39 4.73
N ARG A 223 15.54 -21.07 3.62
CA ARG A 223 16.21 -22.09 2.83
C ARG A 223 17.67 -21.97 3.19
#